data_AF-A0A2E5JMG0-F1
#
_entry.id   AF-A0A2E5JMG0-F1
#
_cell.length_a   1.000
_cell.length_b   1.000
_cell.length_c   1.000
_cell.angle_alpha   90.00
_cell.angle_beta   90.00
_cell.angle_gamma   90.00
#
_symmetry.space_group_name_H-M   'P 1'
#
loop_
_entity.id
_entity.type
_entity.pdbx_description
1 polymer ?
#
loop_
_entity_poly.entity_id
_entity_poly.type
_entity_poly.pdbx_seq_one_letter_code
_entity_poly.pdbx_strand_id
1 'polypeptide(L)'
;MINILFKSVIIFIWVVISGCNQIKIKNNYSNKSFCLTHTKQLTFTGDNGEAYFSTNDERLVFQSRRDGNQCDKIYTMSAEGENIQMLPYTKGAFTCSYFSINDQYIFFSSTMQDGPECPEVYKDPDSRKYIWPLRNFDIYRISKDNKIKNLTLSNGYDAEATVHPVENKIIFTSLRNGDIDLYEMDYDGGDLKRITKEFGYDGGAFYSPNGEKIVWRGWHPDTEEERMQWIKNMNNNYIESVPLDIFIANRDGSNRKRLTNNGATNWSPSWHPSGKYIVFSSNMDNWLEEHNSYGPNFELYLMEIETGELHRLTSNNTFDSFPVFSKNGRKLVYSSNRNADNPRQTNIFISELHYTTNLLSY
;
A
#
# COMPACT_ATOMS: atom_id res chain seq x y z
N MET A 1 -62.27 -16.70 40.24
CA MET A 1 -61.12 -16.84 41.15
C MET A 1 -59.88 -17.05 40.28
N ILE A 2 -59.23 -15.97 39.85
CA ILE A 2 -58.00 -15.42 40.47
C ILE A 2 -56.84 -16.43 40.41
N ASN A 3 -55.90 -16.26 39.47
CA ASN A 3 -54.61 -15.67 39.81
C ASN A 3 -53.80 -15.33 38.55
N ILE A 4 -53.44 -14.05 38.45
CA ILE A 4 -52.51 -13.47 37.49
C ILE A 4 -51.11 -13.61 38.11
N LEU A 5 -50.17 -14.22 37.41
CA LEU A 5 -48.76 -14.22 37.77
C LEU A 5 -47.97 -13.45 36.71
N PHE A 6 -47.70 -12.18 37.00
CA PHE A 6 -46.70 -11.37 36.30
C PHE A 6 -45.32 -11.98 36.56
N LYS A 7 -44.65 -12.48 35.51
CA LYS A 7 -43.20 -12.67 35.51
C LYS A 7 -42.57 -11.52 34.73
N SER A 8 -41.92 -10.62 35.47
CA SER A 8 -41.05 -9.59 34.91
C SER A 8 -39.91 -10.26 34.14
N VAL A 9 -39.83 -10.02 32.84
CA VAL A 9 -38.68 -10.39 32.01
C VAL A 9 -37.68 -9.24 32.12
N ILE A 10 -36.61 -9.45 32.88
CA ILE A 10 -35.43 -8.57 32.87
C ILE A 10 -34.64 -8.93 31.61
N ILE A 11 -34.71 -8.08 30.60
CA ILE A 11 -33.85 -8.16 29.41
C ILE A 11 -32.48 -7.60 29.82
N PHE A 12 -31.52 -8.48 30.09
CA PHE A 12 -30.11 -8.09 30.14
C PHE A 12 -29.64 -7.83 28.71
N ILE A 13 -29.59 -6.55 28.32
CA ILE A 13 -28.87 -6.12 27.12
C ILE A 13 -27.39 -6.29 27.43
N TRP A 14 -26.80 -7.40 26.98
CA TRP A 14 -25.35 -7.54 26.91
C TRP A 14 -24.86 -6.62 25.80
N VAL A 15 -24.39 -5.42 26.18
CA VAL A 15 -23.50 -4.64 25.33
C VAL A 15 -22.17 -5.38 25.31
N VAL A 16 -21.93 -6.17 24.27
CA VAL A 16 -20.61 -6.71 23.98
C VAL A 16 -19.77 -5.53 23.48
N ILE A 17 -19.08 -4.87 24.38
CA ILE A 17 -17.95 -4.02 24.02
C ILE A 17 -16.87 -4.99 23.54
N SER A 18 -16.64 -5.06 22.23
CA SER A 18 -15.57 -5.86 21.65
C SER A 18 -14.23 -5.27 22.06
N GLY A 19 -13.78 -5.67 23.25
CA GLY A 19 -12.45 -5.37 23.77
C GLY A 19 -11.37 -5.94 22.87
N CYS A 20 -10.32 -5.14 22.67
CA CYS A 20 -9.08 -5.47 21.98
C CYS A 20 -8.43 -6.70 22.64
N ASN A 21 -8.74 -7.91 22.16
CA ASN A 21 -8.13 -9.16 22.62
C ASN A 21 -7.11 -9.63 21.59
N GLN A 22 -5.84 -9.26 21.77
CA GLN A 22 -4.72 -9.94 21.11
C GLN A 22 -4.16 -11.03 22.03
N ILE A 23 -3.83 -12.17 21.41
CA ILE A 23 -3.16 -13.30 22.06
C ILE A 23 -1.73 -12.86 22.42
N LYS A 24 -1.39 -12.93 23.70
CA LYS A 24 -0.04 -12.64 24.22
C LYS A 24 0.95 -13.66 23.69
N ILE A 25 1.78 -13.29 22.71
CA ILE A 25 3.03 -14.00 22.46
C ILE A 25 4.03 -13.50 23.51
N LYS A 26 4.51 -14.43 24.35
CA LYS A 26 5.59 -14.16 25.30
C LYS A 26 6.86 -13.81 24.50
N ASN A 27 7.14 -12.53 24.32
CA ASN A 27 8.47 -11.94 24.48
C ASN A 27 8.43 -10.42 24.36
N ASN A 28 9.10 -9.77 25.31
CA ASN A 28 9.32 -8.34 25.50
C ASN A 28 8.13 -7.45 25.83
N TYR A 29 8.36 -6.64 26.86
CA TYR A 29 7.46 -5.68 27.47
C TYR A 29 7.14 -4.56 26.49
N SER A 30 6.24 -4.82 25.56
CA SER A 30 5.51 -3.71 24.98
C SER A 30 4.59 -3.12 26.04
N ASN A 31 4.87 -1.90 26.47
CA ASN A 31 3.91 -1.14 27.26
C ASN A 31 2.74 -0.64 26.38
N LYS A 32 2.74 -0.89 25.06
CA LYS A 32 1.71 -0.43 24.12
C LYS A 32 1.08 -1.58 23.33
N SER A 33 -0.23 -1.73 23.42
CA SER A 33 -0.98 -2.60 22.50
C SER A 33 -1.70 -1.73 21.48
N PHE A 34 -1.62 -2.11 20.20
CA PHE A 34 -2.26 -1.44 19.07
C PHE A 34 -3.36 -2.33 18.49
N CYS A 35 -4.50 -1.75 18.11
CA CYS A 35 -5.53 -2.45 17.36
C CYS A 35 -6.33 -1.51 16.46
N LEU A 36 -6.86 -2.09 15.39
CA LEU A 36 -7.80 -1.43 14.50
C LEU A 36 -9.22 -1.58 15.06
N THR A 37 -9.93 -0.45 15.14
CA THR A 37 -11.31 -0.36 15.62
C THR A 37 -12.17 0.40 14.61
N HIS A 38 -13.49 0.37 14.79
CA HIS A 38 -14.45 1.06 13.91
C HIS A 38 -14.22 0.78 12.41
N THR A 39 -13.88 -0.47 12.07
CA THR A 39 -13.60 -0.86 10.68
C THR A 39 -14.85 -0.74 9.81
N LYS A 40 -14.73 0.00 8.71
CA LYS A 40 -15.77 0.19 7.69
C LYS A 40 -15.24 -0.20 6.31
N GLN A 41 -16.00 -1.00 5.57
CA GLN A 41 -15.77 -1.23 4.14
C GLN A 41 -16.32 -0.05 3.34
N LEU A 42 -15.52 0.48 2.41
CA LEU A 42 -15.85 1.66 1.59
C LEU A 42 -16.28 1.29 0.17
N THR A 43 -15.81 0.17 -0.37
CA THR A 43 -16.19 -0.29 -1.72
C THR A 43 -16.85 -1.66 -1.67
N PHE A 44 -17.87 -1.86 -2.50
CA PHE A 44 -18.66 -3.10 -2.56
C PHE A 44 -18.73 -3.67 -3.98
N THR A 45 -18.06 -3.03 -4.94
CA THR A 45 -18.01 -3.44 -6.35
C THR A 45 -16.64 -3.13 -6.93
N GLY A 46 -16.36 -3.74 -8.07
CA GLY A 46 -15.09 -3.58 -8.76
C GLY A 46 -13.94 -4.31 -8.10
N ASP A 47 -12.82 -4.29 -8.80
CA ASP A 47 -11.52 -4.74 -8.31
C ASP A 47 -10.73 -3.49 -7.93
N ASN A 48 -10.31 -3.35 -6.67
CA ASN A 48 -9.78 -2.09 -6.14
C ASN A 48 -8.30 -2.22 -5.80
N GLY A 49 -7.50 -1.20 -6.10
CA GLY A 49 -6.12 -1.16 -5.65
C GLY A 49 -5.95 -0.33 -4.38
N GLU A 50 -4.82 0.38 -4.33
CA GLU A 50 -4.44 1.28 -3.24
C GLU A 50 -5.35 2.50 -3.20
N ALA A 51 -5.59 3.00 -1.98
CA ALA A 51 -6.30 4.24 -1.74
C ALA A 51 -5.46 5.20 -0.89
N TYR A 52 -5.48 6.48 -1.25
CA TYR A 52 -4.67 7.52 -0.60
C TYR A 52 -5.50 8.75 -0.24
N PHE A 53 -5.28 9.26 0.97
CA PHE A 53 -5.97 10.44 1.48
C PHE A 53 -5.59 11.72 0.73
N SER A 54 -6.58 12.60 0.55
CA SER A 54 -6.35 14.02 0.27
C SER A 54 -5.68 14.70 1.46
N THR A 55 -5.14 15.90 1.24
CA THR A 55 -4.38 16.66 2.25
C THR A 55 -5.18 16.90 3.53
N ASN A 56 -6.49 17.08 3.42
CA ASN A 56 -7.40 17.31 4.54
C ASN A 56 -8.09 16.05 5.10
N ASP A 57 -7.69 14.85 4.66
CA ASP A 57 -8.26 13.56 5.07
C ASP A 57 -9.75 13.34 4.75
N GLU A 58 -10.38 14.19 3.91
CA GLU A 58 -11.81 14.10 3.58
C GLU A 58 -12.12 13.28 2.33
N ARG A 59 -11.13 13.05 1.47
CA ARG A 59 -11.28 12.29 0.22
C ARG A 59 -10.21 11.24 0.08
N LEU A 60 -10.51 10.25 -0.76
CA LEU A 60 -9.58 9.22 -1.20
C LEU A 60 -9.45 9.27 -2.72
N VAL A 61 -8.24 9.03 -3.22
CA VAL A 61 -7.98 8.69 -4.62
C VAL A 61 -7.50 7.25 -4.68
N PHE A 62 -7.99 6.48 -5.64
CA PHE A 62 -7.70 5.06 -5.74
C PHE A 62 -7.86 4.57 -7.17
N GLN A 63 -7.24 3.44 -7.49
CA GLN A 63 -7.44 2.75 -8.77
C GLN A 63 -8.48 1.66 -8.64
N SER A 64 -9.25 1.44 -9.70
CA SER A 64 -10.17 0.31 -9.76
C SER A 64 -10.51 -0.11 -11.18
N ARG A 65 -10.72 -1.41 -11.37
CA ARG A 65 -11.42 -1.98 -12.52
C ARG A 65 -12.87 -2.20 -12.15
N ARG A 66 -13.73 -1.31 -12.61
CA ARG A 66 -15.19 -1.28 -12.35
C ARG A 66 -15.95 -0.70 -13.54
N ASP A 67 -17.27 -0.70 -13.46
CA ASP A 67 -18.17 -0.02 -14.42
C ASP A 67 -17.93 -0.43 -15.88
N GLY A 68 -17.62 -1.72 -16.10
CA GLY A 68 -17.36 -2.29 -17.42
C GLY A 68 -15.97 -1.99 -18.01
N ASN A 69 -15.10 -1.28 -17.29
CA ASN A 69 -13.72 -1.05 -17.76
C ASN A 69 -12.92 -2.35 -17.83
N GLN A 70 -12.15 -2.52 -18.90
CA GLN A 70 -11.31 -3.71 -19.11
C GLN A 70 -10.02 -3.69 -18.27
N CYS A 71 -9.56 -2.52 -17.87
CA CYS A 71 -8.39 -2.30 -17.02
C CYS A 71 -8.64 -1.17 -16.02
N ASP A 72 -7.75 -1.03 -15.05
CA ASP A 72 -7.86 -0.05 -13.97
C ASP A 72 -7.92 1.39 -14.49
N LYS A 73 -8.79 2.18 -13.85
CA LYS A 73 -8.91 3.64 -13.98
C LYS A 73 -8.74 4.28 -12.60
N ILE A 74 -8.52 5.59 -12.57
CA ILE A 74 -8.44 6.33 -11.31
C ILE A 74 -9.81 6.92 -10.94
N TYR A 75 -10.15 6.78 -9.67
CA TYR A 75 -11.38 7.28 -9.07
C TYR A 75 -11.06 8.08 -7.82
N THR A 76 -11.99 8.96 -7.45
CA THR A 76 -12.02 9.62 -6.15
C THR A 76 -13.30 9.29 -5.42
N MET A 77 -13.28 9.31 -4.09
CA MET A 77 -14.45 9.19 -3.23
C MET A 77 -14.27 10.06 -1.98
N SER A 78 -15.33 10.26 -1.19
CA SER A 78 -15.19 10.74 0.19
C SER A 78 -14.52 9.69 1.09
N ALA A 79 -13.91 10.11 2.19
CA ALA A 79 -13.32 9.21 3.18
C ALA A 79 -14.38 8.32 3.89
N GLU A 80 -15.66 8.63 3.70
CA GLU A 80 -16.81 7.89 4.17
C GLU A 80 -17.27 6.82 3.16
N GLY A 81 -16.68 6.74 1.96
CA GLY A 81 -17.01 5.76 0.91
C GLY A 81 -18.13 6.19 -0.03
N GLU A 82 -18.52 7.46 -0.01
CA GLU A 82 -19.58 8.03 -0.83
C GLU A 82 -19.03 8.81 -2.02
N ASN A 83 -19.88 9.09 -3.01
CA ASN A 83 -19.58 9.94 -4.17
C ASN A 83 -18.37 9.47 -4.99
N ILE A 84 -18.35 8.18 -5.34
CA ILE A 84 -17.31 7.63 -6.21
C ILE A 84 -17.42 8.24 -7.60
N GLN A 85 -16.34 8.84 -8.09
CA GLN A 85 -16.26 9.50 -9.39
C GLN A 85 -14.97 9.09 -10.10
N MET A 86 -15.08 8.71 -11.38
CA MET A 86 -13.91 8.44 -12.23
C MET A 86 -13.28 9.76 -12.66
N LEU A 87 -11.95 9.80 -12.79
CA LEU A 87 -11.27 10.90 -13.48
C LEU A 87 -11.66 10.91 -14.98
N PRO A 88 -11.67 12.08 -15.64
CA PRO A 88 -12.23 12.23 -16.99
C PRO A 88 -11.41 11.56 -18.11
N TYR A 89 -10.19 11.10 -17.83
CA TYR A 89 -9.33 10.44 -18.80
C TYR A 89 -9.37 8.92 -18.62
N THR A 90 -9.61 8.20 -19.71
CA THR A 90 -9.91 6.76 -19.66
C THR A 90 -9.13 5.92 -20.66
N LYS A 91 -8.24 6.51 -21.47
CA LYS A 91 -7.43 5.79 -22.47
C LYS A 91 -6.26 5.07 -21.80
N GLY A 92 -6.04 3.79 -22.12
CA GLY A 92 -4.98 2.99 -21.52
C GLY A 92 -5.27 2.52 -20.09
N ALA A 93 -4.34 1.80 -19.48
CA ALA A 93 -4.43 1.42 -18.07
C ALA A 93 -3.93 2.56 -17.18
N PHE A 94 -4.41 2.60 -15.93
CA PHE A 94 -4.00 3.58 -14.92
C PHE A 94 -3.63 2.87 -13.62
N THR A 95 -2.68 3.42 -12.87
CA THR A 95 -2.29 2.89 -11.56
C THR A 95 -1.61 3.97 -10.70
N CYS A 96 -1.41 3.66 -9.43
CA CYS A 96 -0.60 4.40 -8.47
C CYS A 96 -0.94 5.90 -8.40
N SER A 97 -2.18 6.23 -8.05
CA SER A 97 -2.60 7.62 -7.94
C SER A 97 -2.24 8.26 -6.60
N TYR A 98 -1.92 9.55 -6.56
CA TYR A 98 -1.63 10.26 -5.30
C TYR A 98 -2.01 11.76 -5.39
N PHE A 99 -2.54 12.35 -4.32
CA PHE A 99 -2.83 13.79 -4.28
C PHE A 99 -1.56 14.61 -4.05
N SER A 100 -1.40 15.72 -4.78
CA SER A 100 -0.39 16.74 -4.45
C SER A 100 -0.60 17.30 -3.03
N ILE A 101 0.44 17.85 -2.42
CA ILE A 101 0.45 18.43 -1.07
C ILE A 101 -0.62 19.49 -0.80
N ASN A 102 -1.20 20.10 -1.85
CA ASN A 102 -2.25 21.12 -1.77
C ASN A 102 -3.52 20.72 -2.53
N ASP A 103 -3.66 19.43 -2.85
CA ASP A 103 -4.74 18.83 -3.64
C ASP A 103 -5.02 19.51 -5.00
N GLN A 104 -4.09 20.32 -5.54
CA GLN A 104 -4.24 20.97 -6.84
C GLN A 104 -4.06 19.99 -8.00
N TYR A 105 -3.31 18.93 -7.78
CA TYR A 105 -3.07 17.87 -8.74
C TYR A 105 -3.36 16.48 -8.16
N ILE A 106 -3.70 15.56 -9.05
CA ILE A 106 -3.59 14.12 -8.81
C ILE A 106 -2.50 13.61 -9.74
N PHE A 107 -1.48 12.97 -9.17
CA PHE A 107 -0.49 12.19 -9.90
C PHE A 107 -1.02 10.78 -10.12
N PHE A 108 -0.66 10.15 -11.24
CA PHE A 108 -0.96 8.75 -11.52
C PHE A 108 -0.06 8.26 -12.65
N SER A 109 0.03 6.96 -12.82
CA SER A 109 0.79 6.33 -13.91
C SER A 109 -0.17 5.79 -14.95
N SER A 110 0.14 5.92 -16.23
CA SER A 110 -0.74 5.47 -17.32
C SER A 110 0.00 5.01 -18.56
N THR A 111 -0.62 4.13 -19.33
CA THR A 111 -0.17 3.69 -20.66
C THR A 111 -0.82 4.48 -21.79
N MET A 112 -1.46 5.62 -21.51
CA MET A 112 -2.27 6.35 -22.49
C MET A 112 -1.48 6.88 -23.70
N GLN A 113 -0.16 7.03 -23.56
CA GLN A 113 0.75 7.36 -24.66
C GLN A 113 0.83 6.25 -25.71
N ASP A 114 0.59 5.00 -25.32
CA ASP A 114 0.62 3.85 -26.22
C ASP A 114 -0.71 3.67 -26.97
N GLY A 115 -1.77 4.34 -26.53
CA GLY A 115 -3.08 4.30 -27.15
C GLY A 115 -4.24 4.11 -26.17
N PRO A 116 -5.47 3.96 -26.71
CA PRO A 116 -6.67 3.80 -25.88
C PRO A 116 -6.81 2.42 -25.25
N GLU A 117 -6.16 1.41 -25.83
CA GLU A 117 -6.34 0.01 -25.47
C GLU A 117 -5.74 -0.34 -24.11
N CYS A 118 -6.37 -1.27 -23.41
CA CYS A 118 -5.81 -1.83 -22.20
C CYS A 118 -4.66 -2.78 -22.58
N PRO A 119 -3.45 -2.58 -22.02
CA PRO A 119 -2.31 -3.45 -22.33
C PRO A 119 -2.58 -4.88 -21.91
N GLU A 120 -2.10 -5.83 -22.71
CA GLU A 120 -2.21 -7.25 -22.38
C GLU A 120 -1.58 -7.54 -21.02
N VAL A 121 -2.22 -8.43 -20.26
CA VAL A 121 -1.68 -8.94 -19.01
C VAL A 121 -0.85 -10.16 -19.38
N TYR A 122 0.47 -10.08 -19.24
CA TYR A 122 1.29 -11.29 -19.27
C TYR A 122 0.81 -12.25 -18.18
N LYS A 123 0.60 -13.50 -18.55
CA LYS A 123 0.20 -14.58 -17.64
C LYS A 123 1.25 -15.68 -17.75
N ASP A 124 1.88 -16.01 -16.63
CA ASP A 124 2.76 -17.18 -16.56
C ASP A 124 1.95 -18.45 -16.88
N PRO A 125 2.50 -19.39 -17.66
CA PRO A 125 1.90 -20.71 -17.85
C PRO A 125 1.66 -21.47 -16.53
N ASP A 126 2.50 -21.27 -15.51
CA ASP A 126 2.25 -21.74 -14.15
C ASP A 126 1.34 -20.74 -13.43
N SER A 127 0.06 -21.11 -13.31
CA SER A 127 -0.97 -20.29 -12.66
C SER A 127 -0.71 -20.00 -11.18
N ARG A 128 0.25 -20.71 -10.55
CA ARG A 128 0.68 -20.49 -9.16
C ARG A 128 1.69 -19.36 -9.03
N LYS A 129 2.40 -19.01 -10.11
CA LYS A 129 3.36 -17.90 -10.08
C LYS A 129 2.61 -16.57 -10.20
N TYR A 130 2.81 -15.72 -9.21
CA TYR A 130 2.40 -14.33 -9.32
C TYR A 130 3.47 -13.58 -10.13
N ILE A 131 3.01 -12.93 -11.20
CA ILE A 131 3.83 -12.08 -12.05
C ILE A 131 3.26 -10.68 -12.01
N TRP A 132 4.13 -9.72 -11.76
CA TRP A 132 3.81 -8.32 -11.93
C TRP A 132 4.39 -7.81 -13.25
N PRO A 133 3.55 -7.57 -14.28
CA PRO A 133 4.03 -7.04 -15.55
C PRO A 133 4.48 -5.59 -15.41
N LEU A 134 5.70 -5.31 -15.85
CA LEU A 134 6.28 -3.97 -15.95
C LEU A 134 5.80 -3.33 -17.25
N ARG A 135 4.56 -2.85 -17.24
CA ARG A 135 3.95 -2.15 -18.37
C ARG A 135 4.69 -0.84 -18.66
N ASN A 136 4.56 -0.37 -19.90
CA ASN A 136 5.09 0.92 -20.34
C ASN A 136 4.28 2.07 -19.71
N PHE A 137 4.49 2.31 -18.43
CA PHE A 137 3.80 3.36 -17.68
C PHE A 137 4.62 4.65 -17.72
N ASP A 138 3.96 5.75 -18.04
CA ASP A 138 4.46 7.10 -17.79
C ASP A 138 3.71 7.72 -16.61
N ILE A 139 4.36 8.64 -15.89
CA ILE A 139 3.75 9.41 -14.81
C ILE A 139 3.11 10.68 -15.37
N TYR A 140 1.85 10.87 -15.06
CA TYR A 140 1.06 12.04 -15.40
C TYR A 140 0.63 12.78 -14.14
N ARG A 141 0.30 14.07 -14.32
CA ARG A 141 -0.51 14.82 -13.36
C ARG A 141 -1.71 15.43 -14.04
N ILE A 142 -2.82 15.50 -13.34
CA ILE A 142 -4.03 16.22 -13.76
C ILE A 142 -4.39 17.31 -12.75
N SER A 143 -4.71 18.51 -13.22
CA SER A 143 -5.19 19.62 -12.38
C SER A 143 -6.69 19.51 -12.06
N LYS A 144 -7.18 20.29 -11.11
CA LYS A 144 -8.63 20.46 -10.85
C LYS A 144 -9.44 20.87 -12.09
N ASP A 145 -8.84 21.66 -12.98
CA ASP A 145 -9.45 22.04 -14.27
C ASP A 145 -9.31 20.98 -15.38
N ASN A 146 -8.98 19.73 -15.01
CA ASN A 146 -8.78 18.60 -15.92
C ASN A 146 -7.67 18.80 -16.97
N LYS A 147 -6.67 19.64 -16.69
CA LYS A 147 -5.49 19.77 -17.55
C LYS A 147 -4.47 18.69 -17.19
N ILE A 148 -4.16 17.83 -18.14
CA ILE A 148 -3.18 16.76 -17.98
C ILE A 148 -1.79 17.21 -18.46
N LYS A 149 -0.74 16.74 -17.79
CA LYS A 149 0.66 16.86 -18.23
C LYS A 149 1.35 15.51 -18.03
N ASN A 150 2.01 15.00 -19.07
CA ASN A 150 2.94 13.89 -18.94
C ASN A 150 4.27 14.41 -18.34
N LEU A 151 4.79 13.73 -17.33
CA LEU A 151 6.00 14.11 -16.58
C LEU A 151 7.20 13.24 -16.91
N THR A 152 6.97 12.03 -17.41
CA THR A 152 8.03 11.11 -17.87
C THR A 152 7.84 10.79 -19.33
N LEU A 153 8.93 10.45 -20.01
CA LEU A 153 8.93 10.00 -21.42
C LEU A 153 9.90 8.84 -21.58
N SER A 154 10.20 8.13 -20.49
CA SER A 154 11.12 7.00 -20.48
C SER A 154 10.40 5.80 -21.07
N ASN A 155 11.11 4.98 -21.83
CA ASN A 155 10.57 3.68 -22.17
C ASN A 155 10.60 2.74 -20.96
N GLY A 156 9.52 1.99 -20.75
CA GLY A 156 9.39 1.03 -19.66
C GLY A 156 8.50 1.54 -18.54
N TYR A 157 8.85 1.17 -17.31
CA TYR A 157 7.99 1.36 -16.16
C TYR A 157 8.37 2.61 -15.38
N ASP A 158 7.52 3.64 -15.37
CA ASP A 158 7.54 4.75 -14.41
C ASP A 158 6.22 4.76 -13.64
N ALA A 159 6.25 4.38 -12.35
CA ALA A 159 5.04 4.25 -11.55
C ALA A 159 5.26 4.43 -10.04
N GLU A 160 4.21 4.21 -9.24
CA GLU A 160 4.27 4.24 -7.77
C GLU A 160 4.69 5.59 -7.18
N ALA A 161 4.29 6.68 -7.86
CA ALA A 161 4.63 8.02 -7.43
C ALA A 161 3.96 8.39 -6.09
N THR A 162 4.75 8.86 -5.12
CA THR A 162 4.26 9.46 -3.87
C THR A 162 4.82 10.87 -3.69
N VAL A 163 4.12 11.70 -2.94
CA VAL A 163 4.39 13.14 -2.84
C VAL A 163 5.20 13.49 -1.59
N HIS A 164 6.18 14.37 -1.74
CA HIS A 164 6.93 14.97 -0.63
C HIS A 164 6.00 15.80 0.27
N PRO A 165 6.09 15.70 1.59
CA PRO A 165 5.08 16.26 2.50
C PRO A 165 5.17 17.78 2.69
N VAL A 166 6.26 18.42 2.23
CA VAL A 166 6.49 19.88 2.38
C VAL A 166 7.06 20.56 1.12
N GLU A 167 7.36 19.81 0.06
CA GLU A 167 7.95 20.34 -1.19
C GLU A 167 7.13 19.84 -2.37
N ASN A 168 7.15 20.58 -3.48
CA ASN A 168 6.47 20.20 -4.73
C ASN A 168 7.27 19.14 -5.52
N LYS A 169 7.50 17.99 -4.90
CA LYS A 169 8.28 16.89 -5.45
C LYS A 169 7.58 15.55 -5.30
N ILE A 170 7.91 14.62 -6.18
CA ILE A 170 7.48 13.22 -6.10
C ILE A 170 8.68 12.29 -6.10
N ILE A 171 8.58 11.18 -5.37
CA ILE A 171 9.45 10.00 -5.52
C ILE A 171 8.66 8.91 -6.24
N PHE A 172 9.30 8.14 -7.11
CA PHE A 172 8.64 7.13 -7.92
C PHE A 172 9.61 5.99 -8.31
N THR A 173 9.06 4.85 -8.69
CA THR A 173 9.79 3.68 -9.18
C THR A 173 10.03 3.81 -10.68
N SER A 174 11.24 3.52 -11.17
CA SER A 174 11.56 3.57 -12.60
C SER A 174 12.47 2.44 -13.08
N LEU A 175 12.17 1.91 -14.27
CA LEU A 175 13.02 0.97 -15.03
C LEU A 175 14.02 1.68 -15.97
N ARG A 176 14.07 3.02 -16.01
CA ARG A 176 14.74 3.80 -17.08
C ARG A 176 16.23 3.50 -17.27
N ASN A 177 16.89 2.91 -16.28
CA ASN A 177 18.30 2.54 -16.34
C ASN A 177 18.55 1.02 -16.45
N GLY A 178 17.53 0.25 -16.85
CA GLY A 178 17.62 -1.20 -17.04
C GLY A 178 17.49 -2.00 -15.75
N ASP A 179 17.21 -1.32 -14.63
CA ASP A 179 16.94 -1.90 -13.33
C ASP A 179 15.85 -1.09 -12.62
N ILE A 180 15.26 -1.64 -11.56
CA ILE A 180 14.16 -0.99 -10.83
C ILE A 180 14.72 -0.16 -9.67
N ASP A 181 14.78 1.15 -9.87
CA ASP A 181 15.27 2.09 -8.87
C ASP A 181 14.26 3.17 -8.51
N LEU A 182 14.54 3.88 -7.41
CA LEU A 182 13.81 5.06 -6.99
C LEU A 182 14.39 6.34 -7.63
N TYR A 183 13.49 7.21 -8.09
CA TYR A 183 13.82 8.53 -8.63
C TYR A 183 12.96 9.60 -7.98
N GLU A 184 13.52 10.80 -7.85
CA GLU A 184 12.81 11.99 -7.38
C GLU A 184 12.80 13.05 -8.49
N MET A 185 11.70 13.78 -8.63
CA MET A 185 11.61 14.94 -9.52
C MET A 185 10.63 16.01 -9.01
N ASP A 186 10.71 17.19 -9.59
CA ASP A 186 9.73 18.26 -9.39
C ASP A 186 8.39 17.92 -10.02
N TYR A 187 7.34 18.57 -9.55
CA TYR A 187 5.99 18.40 -10.08
C TYR A 187 5.86 18.70 -11.59
N ASP A 188 6.78 19.46 -12.18
CA ASP A 188 6.79 19.76 -13.60
C ASP A 188 7.70 18.84 -14.43
N GLY A 189 8.35 17.85 -13.79
CA GLY A 189 9.29 16.92 -14.40
C GLY A 189 10.76 17.39 -14.36
N GLY A 190 11.03 18.57 -13.81
CA GLY A 190 12.39 19.09 -13.60
C GLY A 190 13.14 18.38 -12.48
N ASP A 191 14.43 18.71 -12.33
CA ASP A 191 15.31 18.24 -11.23
C ASP A 191 15.30 16.72 -10.97
N LEU A 192 15.13 15.93 -12.03
CA LEU A 192 15.14 14.47 -11.96
C LEU A 192 16.47 13.95 -11.38
N LYS A 193 16.38 13.13 -10.33
CA LYS A 193 17.51 12.52 -9.64
C LYS A 193 17.24 11.05 -9.37
N ARG A 194 18.23 10.20 -9.62
CA ARG A 194 18.24 8.79 -9.20
C ARG A 194 18.65 8.70 -7.73
N ILE A 195 17.82 8.06 -6.91
CA ILE A 195 18.00 7.96 -5.45
C ILE A 195 18.67 6.63 -5.07
N THR A 196 18.19 5.51 -5.59
CA THR A 196 18.81 4.19 -5.37
C THR A 196 19.58 3.71 -6.59
N LYS A 197 20.59 2.86 -6.36
CA LYS A 197 21.52 2.40 -7.40
C LYS A 197 21.95 0.94 -7.22
N GLU A 198 21.38 0.26 -6.23
CA GLU A 198 21.80 -1.10 -5.96
C GLU A 198 21.10 -2.05 -6.91
N PHE A 199 21.86 -3.04 -7.37
CA PHE A 199 21.35 -4.00 -8.34
C PHE A 199 20.23 -4.81 -7.71
N GLY A 200 19.06 -4.82 -8.34
CA GLY A 200 17.87 -5.50 -7.85
C GLY A 200 16.62 -4.65 -7.94
N TYR A 201 15.74 -4.82 -6.96
CA TYR A 201 14.45 -4.18 -6.92
C TYR A 201 14.38 -3.15 -5.79
N ASP A 202 14.11 -1.90 -6.12
CA ASP A 202 13.70 -0.84 -5.19
C ASP A 202 12.43 -0.15 -5.69
N GLY A 203 11.29 -0.33 -5.00
CA GLY A 203 10.01 0.21 -5.48
C GLY A 203 9.02 0.67 -4.40
N GLY A 204 8.14 1.59 -4.80
CA GLY A 204 7.03 2.17 -4.02
C GLY A 204 7.48 2.82 -2.72
N ALA A 205 8.29 3.86 -2.87
CA ALA A 205 8.83 4.61 -1.75
C ALA A 205 7.83 5.64 -1.21
N PHE A 206 7.92 5.90 0.09
CA PHE A 206 7.18 6.95 0.81
C PHE A 206 8.14 7.83 1.59
N TYR A 207 7.93 9.15 1.51
CA TYR A 207 8.60 10.10 2.39
C TYR A 207 8.09 9.97 3.82
N SER A 208 9.02 10.14 4.75
CA SER A 208 8.73 10.43 6.17
C SER A 208 7.89 11.70 6.32
N PRO A 209 7.16 11.89 7.44
CA PRO A 209 6.26 13.03 7.61
C PRO A 209 6.94 14.41 7.53
N ASN A 210 8.24 14.50 7.84
CA ASN A 210 9.04 15.72 7.70
C ASN A 210 9.76 15.81 6.34
N GLY A 211 9.73 14.78 5.51
CA GLY A 211 10.34 14.74 4.19
C GLY A 211 11.83 14.37 4.17
N GLU A 212 12.48 14.15 5.32
CA GLU A 212 13.95 13.99 5.38
C GLU A 212 14.43 12.57 5.10
N LYS A 213 13.56 11.58 5.29
CA LYS A 213 13.80 10.15 5.06
C LYS A 213 12.79 9.55 4.09
N ILE A 214 13.16 8.42 3.51
CA ILE A 214 12.29 7.57 2.69
C ILE A 214 12.23 6.15 3.26
N VAL A 215 11.09 5.49 3.06
CA VAL A 215 10.89 4.05 3.29
C VAL A 215 10.42 3.40 2.00
N TRP A 216 10.88 2.19 1.70
CA TRP A 216 10.46 1.46 0.51
C TRP A 216 10.60 -0.05 0.71
N ARG A 217 10.06 -0.82 -0.23
CA ARG A 217 10.29 -2.27 -0.31
C ARG A 217 11.40 -2.56 -1.31
N GLY A 218 12.31 -3.45 -0.97
CA GLY A 218 13.40 -3.81 -1.85
C GLY A 218 13.87 -5.26 -1.73
N TRP A 219 14.52 -5.74 -2.77
CA TRP A 219 15.15 -7.05 -2.85
C TRP A 219 16.42 -6.97 -3.68
N HIS A 220 17.52 -7.48 -3.14
CA HIS A 220 18.83 -7.40 -3.76
C HIS A 220 19.39 -8.83 -3.83
N PRO A 221 19.65 -9.37 -5.04
CA PRO A 221 20.12 -10.75 -5.19
C PRO A 221 21.54 -10.92 -4.66
N ASP A 222 21.74 -11.94 -3.81
CA ASP A 222 23.01 -12.25 -3.17
C ASP A 222 23.80 -13.32 -3.95
N THR A 223 23.10 -14.17 -4.70
CA THR A 223 23.69 -15.27 -5.47
C THR A 223 23.69 -15.02 -6.98
N GLU A 224 24.58 -15.70 -7.70
CA GLU A 224 24.62 -15.61 -9.17
C GLU A 224 23.32 -16.13 -9.81
N GLU A 225 22.70 -17.15 -9.22
CA GLU A 225 21.42 -17.69 -9.70
C GLU A 225 20.32 -16.63 -9.60
N GLU A 226 20.19 -15.96 -8.45
CA GLU A 226 19.21 -14.89 -8.26
C GLU A 226 19.50 -13.70 -9.19
N ARG A 227 20.78 -13.35 -9.41
CA ARG A 227 21.17 -12.30 -10.35
C ARG A 227 20.74 -12.63 -11.78
N MET A 228 21.00 -13.85 -12.23
CA MET A 228 20.62 -14.30 -13.57
C MET A 228 19.10 -14.37 -13.73
N GLN A 229 18.37 -14.79 -12.70
CA GLN A 229 16.91 -14.74 -12.67
C GLN A 229 16.40 -13.29 -12.75
N TRP A 230 17.00 -12.35 -12.02
CA TRP A 230 16.64 -10.94 -12.08
C TRP A 230 16.88 -10.33 -13.46
N ILE A 231 18.03 -10.60 -14.08
CA ILE A 231 18.34 -10.15 -15.46
C ILE A 231 17.29 -10.69 -16.44
N LYS A 232 16.89 -11.95 -16.29
CA LYS A 232 15.83 -12.55 -17.10
C LYS A 232 14.50 -11.82 -16.91
N ASN A 233 14.12 -11.51 -15.67
CA ASN A 233 12.90 -10.76 -15.35
C ASN A 233 12.89 -9.38 -16.05
N MET A 234 13.98 -8.62 -15.93
CA MET A 234 14.10 -7.30 -16.56
C MET A 234 14.03 -7.39 -18.10
N ASN A 235 14.70 -8.38 -18.71
CA ASN A 235 14.63 -8.59 -20.17
C ASN A 235 13.23 -8.97 -20.68
N ASN A 236 12.38 -9.52 -19.81
CA ASN A 236 11.00 -9.90 -20.15
C ASN A 236 9.96 -8.92 -19.60
N ASN A 237 10.37 -7.79 -19.04
CA ASN A 237 9.50 -6.73 -18.49
C ASN A 237 8.49 -7.25 -17.46
N TYR A 238 8.94 -8.03 -16.48
CA TYR A 238 8.10 -8.43 -15.37
C TYR A 238 8.90 -8.62 -14.08
N ILE A 239 8.20 -8.73 -12.95
CA ILE A 239 8.74 -9.14 -11.66
C ILE A 239 8.03 -10.43 -11.22
N GLU A 240 8.82 -11.48 -10.95
CA GLU A 240 8.35 -12.69 -10.24
C GLU A 240 8.35 -12.43 -8.72
N SER A 241 7.52 -13.17 -7.97
CA SER A 241 7.54 -13.12 -6.50
C SER A 241 8.93 -13.38 -5.94
N VAL A 242 9.45 -12.41 -5.19
CA VAL A 242 10.70 -12.48 -4.42
C VAL A 242 10.41 -12.15 -2.95
N PRO A 243 11.26 -12.60 -1.99
CA PRO A 243 11.23 -12.01 -0.66
C PRO A 243 11.49 -10.51 -0.79
N LEU A 244 10.78 -9.71 0.00
CA LEU A 244 10.92 -8.26 -0.05
C LEU A 244 11.10 -7.76 1.37
N ASP A 245 12.03 -6.82 1.54
CA ASP A 245 12.28 -6.21 2.82
C ASP A 245 11.99 -4.73 2.80
N ILE A 246 11.66 -4.22 3.98
CA ILE A 246 11.47 -2.80 4.19
C ILE A 246 12.83 -2.17 4.46
N PHE A 247 13.16 -1.14 3.68
CA PHE A 247 14.36 -0.33 3.84
C PHE A 247 13.99 1.09 4.22
N ILE A 248 14.91 1.75 4.92
CA ILE A 248 14.83 3.17 5.26
C ILE A 248 16.17 3.84 4.91
N ALA A 249 16.13 5.08 4.45
CA ALA A 249 17.31 5.88 4.18
C ALA A 249 17.00 7.37 4.38
N ASN A 250 18.04 8.20 4.37
CA ASN A 250 17.87 9.62 4.08
C ASN A 250 17.25 9.79 2.69
N ARG A 251 16.57 10.92 2.47
CA ARG A 251 15.91 11.25 1.19
C ARG A 251 16.83 11.17 -0.02
N ASP A 252 18.11 11.47 0.14
CA ASP A 252 19.12 11.39 -0.92
C ASP A 252 19.64 9.95 -1.19
N GLY A 253 19.10 8.95 -0.50
CA GLY A 253 19.51 7.55 -0.58
C GLY A 253 20.66 7.18 0.36
N SER A 254 21.27 8.14 1.07
CA SER A 254 22.35 7.87 2.02
C SER A 254 21.84 7.22 3.32
N ASN A 255 22.75 6.61 4.08
CA ASN A 255 22.43 5.96 5.37
C ASN A 255 21.33 4.90 5.28
N ARG A 256 21.35 4.10 4.21
CA ARG A 256 20.41 3.00 4.03
C ARG A 256 20.52 1.97 5.15
N LYS A 257 19.38 1.57 5.70
CA LYS A 257 19.22 0.51 6.70
C LYS A 257 18.09 -0.43 6.27
N ARG A 258 18.32 -1.73 6.38
CA ARG A 258 17.29 -2.77 6.23
C ARG A 258 16.55 -2.94 7.56
N LEU A 259 15.22 -2.80 7.54
CA LEU A 259 14.35 -2.87 8.72
C LEU A 259 13.76 -4.27 8.95
N THR A 260 13.52 -5.03 7.88
CA THR A 260 13.08 -6.44 7.96
C THR A 260 14.11 -7.37 7.33
N ASN A 261 14.21 -8.60 7.85
CA ASN A 261 15.02 -9.66 7.25
C ASN A 261 14.48 -11.02 7.72
N ASN A 262 13.27 -11.36 7.27
CA ASN A 262 12.51 -12.55 7.72
C ASN A 262 12.26 -13.58 6.59
N GLY A 263 12.79 -13.32 5.38
CA GLY A 263 12.56 -14.15 4.20
C GLY A 263 11.13 -14.10 3.66
N ALA A 264 10.23 -13.36 4.31
CA ALA A 264 8.87 -13.15 3.85
C ALA A 264 8.84 -12.03 2.80
N THR A 265 7.68 -11.83 2.20
CA THR A 265 7.42 -10.66 1.35
C THR A 265 6.81 -9.58 2.22
N ASN A 266 7.59 -8.54 2.53
CA ASN A 266 7.14 -7.34 3.23
C ASN A 266 6.87 -6.24 2.19
N TRP A 267 5.64 -5.73 2.14
CA TRP A 267 5.10 -4.98 1.02
C TRP A 267 4.42 -3.67 1.47
N SER A 268 4.30 -2.71 0.54
CA SER A 268 3.64 -1.40 0.71
C SER A 268 3.88 -0.70 2.05
N PRO A 269 5.13 -0.37 2.40
CA PRO A 269 5.39 0.38 3.61
C PRO A 269 4.89 1.82 3.49
N SER A 270 4.36 2.37 4.58
CA SER A 270 4.08 3.80 4.71
C SER A 270 4.32 4.28 6.14
N TRP A 271 4.49 5.59 6.30
CA TRP A 271 4.78 6.19 7.59
C TRP A 271 3.51 6.47 8.39
N HIS A 272 3.58 6.22 9.70
CA HIS A 272 2.68 6.90 10.62
C HIS A 272 3.08 8.39 10.74
N PRO A 273 2.14 9.35 10.82
CA PRO A 273 2.44 10.78 10.87
C PRO A 273 3.31 11.24 12.05
N SER A 274 3.44 10.43 13.09
CA SER A 274 4.36 10.70 14.21
C SER A 274 5.85 10.56 13.83
N GLY A 275 6.17 9.93 12.69
CA GLY A 275 7.54 9.64 12.27
C GLY A 275 8.24 8.53 13.06
N LYS A 276 7.53 7.85 13.96
CA LYS A 276 8.11 6.79 14.83
C LYS A 276 7.80 5.37 14.36
N TYR A 277 6.78 5.22 13.51
CA TYR A 277 6.30 3.91 13.09
C TYR A 277 6.18 3.81 11.57
N ILE A 278 6.45 2.62 11.06
CA ILE A 278 6.15 2.20 9.69
C ILE A 278 5.04 1.17 9.74
N VAL A 279 4.00 1.36 8.94
CA VAL A 279 2.99 0.32 8.68
C VAL A 279 3.28 -0.33 7.35
N PHE A 280 3.15 -1.64 7.25
CA PHE A 280 3.39 -2.40 6.03
C PHE A 280 2.56 -3.68 6.05
N SER A 281 2.43 -4.36 4.92
CA SER A 281 1.83 -5.69 4.85
C SER A 281 2.88 -6.78 4.75
N SER A 282 2.61 -7.95 5.30
CA SER A 282 3.55 -9.08 5.22
C SER A 282 2.85 -10.42 5.30
N ASN A 283 3.38 -11.41 4.60
CA ASN A 283 2.99 -12.81 4.72
C ASN A 283 3.85 -13.60 5.73
N MET A 284 4.61 -12.92 6.60
CA MET A 284 5.52 -13.55 7.56
C MET A 284 4.87 -14.58 8.52
N ASP A 285 3.56 -14.48 8.75
CA ASP A 285 2.80 -15.41 9.60
C ASP A 285 2.11 -16.53 8.78
N ASN A 286 2.39 -16.66 7.48
CA ASN A 286 1.75 -17.61 6.57
C ASN A 286 2.74 -18.60 5.93
N TRP A 287 3.61 -19.21 6.71
CA TRP A 287 4.49 -20.29 6.22
C TRP A 287 3.68 -21.54 5.82
N LEU A 288 3.96 -22.09 4.63
CA LEU A 288 3.35 -23.33 4.11
C LEU A 288 4.41 -24.43 3.99
N GLU A 289 4.35 -25.42 4.89
CA GLU A 289 5.33 -26.52 4.97
C GLU A 289 5.37 -27.35 3.68
N GLU A 290 4.22 -27.62 3.07
CA GLU A 290 4.07 -28.38 1.84
C GLU A 290 4.73 -27.73 0.61
N HIS A 291 5.01 -26.43 0.71
CA HIS A 291 5.60 -25.63 -0.38
C HIS A 291 6.94 -25.02 0.01
N ASN A 292 7.41 -25.22 1.25
CA ASN A 292 8.62 -24.62 1.79
C ASN A 292 8.73 -23.11 1.45
N SER A 293 7.61 -22.40 1.56
CA SER A 293 7.48 -20.99 1.18
C SER A 293 6.34 -20.31 1.92
N TYR A 294 6.37 -18.98 1.97
CA TYR A 294 5.25 -18.20 2.49
C TYR A 294 4.10 -18.16 1.49
N GLY A 295 2.87 -18.34 1.99
CA GLY A 295 1.65 -18.29 1.22
C GLY A 295 1.18 -16.87 0.90
N PRO A 296 -0.01 -16.75 0.27
CA PRO A 296 -0.53 -15.49 -0.24
C PRO A 296 -1.29 -14.66 0.82
N ASN A 297 -1.39 -15.12 2.07
CA ASN A 297 -2.09 -14.37 3.11
C ASN A 297 -1.19 -13.28 3.70
N PHE A 298 -1.51 -12.01 3.41
CA PHE A 298 -0.81 -10.85 3.95
C PHE A 298 -1.63 -10.22 5.07
N GLU A 299 -0.93 -9.76 6.09
CA GLU A 299 -1.50 -9.06 7.23
C GLU A 299 -0.79 -7.72 7.41
N LEU A 300 -1.45 -6.76 8.05
CA LEU A 300 -0.88 -5.46 8.35
C LEU A 300 -0.08 -5.51 9.65
N TYR A 301 1.11 -4.90 9.63
CA TYR A 301 1.99 -4.77 10.78
C TYR A 301 2.42 -3.32 10.96
N LEU A 302 2.61 -2.92 12.22
CA LEU A 302 3.17 -1.64 12.63
C LEU A 302 4.50 -1.88 13.33
N MET A 303 5.59 -1.35 12.78
CA MET A 303 6.94 -1.45 13.34
C MET A 303 7.36 -0.11 13.93
N GLU A 304 7.87 -0.11 15.16
CA GLU A 304 8.59 1.02 15.75
C GLU A 304 10.04 1.03 15.21
N ILE A 305 10.49 2.18 14.70
CA ILE A 305 11.72 2.28 13.90
C ILE A 305 13.00 2.13 14.72
N GLU A 306 13.02 2.67 15.93
CA GLU A 306 14.21 2.73 16.80
C GLU A 306 14.44 1.39 17.50
N THR A 307 13.38 0.75 18.00
CA THR A 307 13.44 -0.51 18.73
C THR A 307 13.30 -1.73 17.83
N GLY A 308 12.72 -1.57 16.62
CA GLY A 308 12.34 -2.68 15.75
C GLY A 308 11.14 -3.49 16.27
N GLU A 309 10.44 -2.97 17.28
CA GLU A 309 9.29 -3.64 17.87
C GLU A 309 8.14 -3.73 16.87
N LEU A 310 7.53 -4.92 16.75
CA LEU A 310 6.53 -5.23 15.74
C LEU A 310 5.17 -5.52 16.38
N HIS A 311 4.12 -4.91 15.84
CA HIS A 311 2.73 -5.14 16.23
C HIS A 311 1.90 -5.58 15.02
N ARG A 312 1.26 -6.74 15.11
CA ARG A 312 0.28 -7.16 14.10
C ARG A 312 -1.03 -6.37 14.28
N LEU A 313 -1.59 -5.82 13.22
CA LEU A 313 -2.79 -4.97 13.23
C LEU A 313 -4.04 -5.69 12.73
N THR A 314 -3.89 -6.66 11.83
CA THR A 314 -4.98 -7.48 11.29
C THR A 314 -4.70 -8.96 11.54
N SER A 315 -5.77 -9.75 11.68
CA SER A 315 -5.67 -11.20 11.87
C SER A 315 -6.88 -11.89 11.26
N ASN A 316 -6.77 -12.32 10.00
CA ASN A 316 -7.79 -13.04 9.27
C ASN A 316 -7.16 -13.97 8.20
N ASN A 317 -8.01 -14.60 7.38
CA ASN A 317 -7.59 -15.57 6.37
C ASN A 317 -7.67 -14.99 4.94
N THR A 318 -7.60 -13.67 4.81
CA THR A 318 -7.64 -12.96 3.53
C THR A 318 -6.48 -11.98 3.42
N PHE A 319 -6.13 -11.63 2.19
CA PHE A 319 -5.10 -10.64 1.91
C PHE A 319 -5.50 -9.26 2.43
N ASP A 320 -4.68 -8.67 3.29
CA ASP A 320 -4.75 -7.27 3.72
C ASP A 320 -3.45 -6.54 3.33
N SER A 321 -3.57 -5.40 2.64
CA SER A 321 -2.39 -4.67 2.14
C SER A 321 -2.66 -3.17 1.91
N PHE A 322 -1.65 -2.49 1.37
CA PHE A 322 -1.67 -1.08 1.00
C PHE A 322 -2.09 -0.12 2.14
N PRO A 323 -1.53 -0.29 3.36
CA PRO A 323 -1.90 0.53 4.50
C PRO A 323 -1.36 1.96 4.38
N VAL A 324 -2.23 2.96 4.56
CA VAL A 324 -1.85 4.38 4.56
C VAL A 324 -2.61 5.12 5.66
N PHE A 325 -1.88 5.81 6.53
CA PHE A 325 -2.48 6.65 7.57
C PHE A 325 -3.01 7.96 7.00
N SER A 326 -4.12 8.42 7.57
CA SER A 326 -4.56 9.81 7.46
C SER A 326 -3.49 10.74 8.02
N LYS A 327 -3.42 11.99 7.55
CA LYS A 327 -2.42 12.99 8.00
C LYS A 327 -2.50 13.25 9.51
N ASN A 328 -3.70 13.17 10.08
CA ASN A 328 -3.89 13.28 11.53
C ASN A 328 -3.54 12.00 12.34
N GLY A 329 -3.21 10.89 11.68
CA GLY A 329 -2.78 9.62 12.29
C GLY A 329 -3.89 8.80 12.95
N ARG A 330 -5.15 9.23 12.88
CA ARG A 330 -6.28 8.56 13.55
C ARG A 330 -6.87 7.43 12.72
N LYS A 331 -6.90 7.59 11.40
CA LYS A 331 -7.49 6.63 10.47
C LYS A 331 -6.40 5.94 9.65
N LEU A 332 -6.62 4.67 9.34
CA LEU A 332 -5.82 3.86 8.44
C LEU A 332 -6.75 3.39 7.31
N VAL A 333 -6.43 3.76 6.08
CA VAL A 333 -7.04 3.16 4.88
C VAL A 333 -6.16 2.00 4.43
N TYR A 334 -6.76 0.92 3.99
CA TYR A 334 -6.07 -0.27 3.48
C TYR A 334 -7.01 -1.04 2.56
N SER A 335 -6.45 -1.94 1.77
CA SER A 335 -7.22 -2.81 0.89
C SER A 335 -7.22 -4.24 1.43
N SER A 336 -8.33 -4.95 1.26
CA SER A 336 -8.56 -6.26 1.84
C SER A 336 -9.43 -7.12 0.93
N ASN A 337 -9.15 -8.42 0.86
CA ASN A 337 -9.99 -9.38 0.13
C ASN A 337 -11.17 -9.89 0.98
N ARG A 338 -11.43 -9.29 2.14
CA ARG A 338 -12.67 -9.52 2.89
C ARG A 338 -13.88 -9.14 2.04
N ASN A 339 -14.90 -9.99 2.10
CA ASN A 339 -16.16 -9.83 1.37
C ASN A 339 -15.95 -9.68 -0.16
N ALA A 340 -14.93 -10.33 -0.70
CA ALA A 340 -14.68 -10.38 -2.14
C ALA A 340 -15.57 -11.43 -2.81
N ASP A 341 -16.11 -11.12 -3.99
CA ASP A 341 -16.91 -12.06 -4.79
C ASP A 341 -16.03 -13.11 -5.49
N ASN A 342 -14.72 -12.86 -5.58
CA ASN A 342 -13.74 -13.81 -6.10
C ASN A 342 -12.37 -13.63 -5.40
N PRO A 343 -11.47 -14.64 -5.46
CA PRO A 343 -10.23 -14.65 -4.66
C PRO A 343 -9.24 -13.50 -4.94
N ARG A 344 -9.37 -12.80 -6.07
CA ARG A 344 -8.46 -11.71 -6.46
C ARG A 344 -9.06 -10.33 -6.31
N GLN A 345 -10.38 -10.24 -6.10
CA GLN A 345 -11.04 -8.97 -5.89
C GLN A 345 -10.65 -8.40 -4.54
N THR A 346 -10.22 -7.15 -4.58
CA THR A 346 -9.83 -6.39 -3.40
C THR A 346 -10.85 -5.28 -3.13
N ASN A 347 -11.16 -5.01 -1.86
CA ASN A 347 -12.04 -3.94 -1.40
C ASN A 347 -11.27 -2.94 -0.51
N ILE A 348 -11.70 -1.68 -0.50
CA ILE A 348 -11.09 -0.64 0.35
C ILE A 348 -11.80 -0.60 1.70
N PHE A 349 -11.01 -0.58 2.77
CA PHE A 349 -11.45 -0.45 4.15
C PHE A 349 -10.79 0.76 4.81
N ILE A 350 -11.48 1.32 5.79
CA ILE A 350 -10.94 2.33 6.69
C ILE A 350 -11.16 1.88 8.14
N SER A 351 -10.20 2.15 9.02
CA SER A 351 -10.29 1.80 10.45
C SER A 351 -9.60 2.87 11.28
N GLU A 352 -9.93 2.93 12.57
CA GLU A 352 -9.25 3.80 13.53
C GLU A 352 -8.17 3.02 14.27
N LEU A 353 -6.97 3.60 14.37
CA LEU A 353 -5.89 3.03 15.17
C LEU A 353 -6.06 3.45 16.63
N HIS A 354 -6.33 2.47 17.49
CA HIS A 354 -6.37 2.66 18.94
C HIS A 354 -5.13 2.06 19.58
N TYR A 355 -4.60 2.71 20.62
CA TYR A 355 -3.53 2.15 21.44
C TYR A 355 -3.80 2.33 22.94
N THR A 356 -3.40 1.33 23.72
CA THR A 356 -3.45 1.38 25.18
C THR A 356 -2.04 1.40 25.73
N THR A 357 -1.81 2.16 26.81
CA THR A 357 -0.57 2.07 27.58
C THR A 357 -0.84 1.29 28.85
N ASN A 358 -0.18 0.15 29.02
CA ASN A 358 -0.21 -0.56 30.29
C ASN A 358 0.74 0.18 31.24
N LEU A 359 0.19 1.08 32.04
CA LEU A 359 0.90 1.61 33.21
C LEU A 359 0.99 0.45 34.20
N LEU A 360 2.17 -0.15 34.32
CA LEU A 360 2.48 -0.99 35.48
C LEU A 360 2.41 -0.07 36.70
N SER A 361 1.35 -0.21 37.50
CA SER A 361 1.26 0.37 38.83
C SER A 361 2.38 -0.25 39.67
N TYR A 362 3.38 0.55 40.02
CA TYR A 362 4.47 0.19 40.94
C TYR A 362 3.96 0.03 42.37
#